data_AF-A0A7C6FA53-F1
#
_entry.id   AF-A0A7C6FA53-F1
#
_cell.length_a   1.000
_cell.length_b   1.000
_cell.length_c   1.000
_cell.angle_alpha   90.00
_cell.angle_beta   90.00
_cell.angle_gamma   90.00
#
_symmetry.space_group_name_H-M   'P 1'
#
loop_
_entity.id
_entity.type
_entity.pdbx_description
1 polymer ?
#
loop_
_entity_poly.entity_id
_entity_poly.type
_entity_poly.pdbx_seq_one_letter_code
_entity_poly.pdbx_strand_id
1 'polypeptide(L)'
;MHPCLIKICQEFETLKGFLEHRTKKEEELVNKLFLAFMECFNNLKEEKLDYPKEFRGDVRLYHEGFEFLHKKFEDIEIRYLMLSDFYDFARLTKKYTH
;
A
#
# COMPACT_ATOMS: atom_id res chain seq x y z
N MET A 1 -0.18 1.36 -15.08
CA MET A 1 -0.10 1.64 -13.64
C MET A 1 0.76 2.88 -13.45
N HIS A 2 0.33 3.83 -12.62
CA HIS A 2 1.06 5.08 -12.39
C HIS A 2 2.51 4.81 -11.91
N PRO A 3 3.53 5.60 -12.34
CA PRO A 3 4.94 5.35 -11.99
C PRO A 3 5.23 5.24 -10.48
N CYS A 4 4.56 6.04 -9.64
CA CYS A 4 4.75 5.94 -8.19
C CYS A 4 4.26 4.61 -7.61
N LEU A 5 3.17 4.03 -8.15
CA LEU A 5 2.69 2.72 -7.77
C LEU A 5 3.63 1.60 -8.22
N ILE A 6 4.24 1.72 -9.41
CA ILE A 6 5.25 0.76 -9.90
C ILE A 6 6.44 0.72 -8.94
N LYS A 7 6.94 1.89 -8.52
CA LYS A 7 8.06 1.97 -7.59
C LYS A 7 7.74 1.34 -6.22
N ILE A 8 6.51 1.51 -5.74
CA ILE A 8 6.05 0.86 -4.51
C ILE A 8 6.08 -0.67 -4.65
N CYS A 9 5.58 -1.21 -5.77
CA CYS A 9 5.65 -2.67 -6.02
C CYS A 9 7.09 -3.18 -6.06
N GLN A 10 8.00 -2.48 -6.75
CA GLN A 10 9.42 -2.85 -6.84
C GLN A 10 10.13 -2.84 -5.48
N GLU A 11 9.90 -1.80 -4.66
CA GLU A 11 10.47 -1.75 -3.31
C GLU A 11 9.81 -2.79 -2.38
N PHE A 12 8.54 -3.10 -2.57
CA PHE A 12 7.83 -4.12 -1.77
C PHE A 12 8.38 -5.54 -2.01
N GLU A 13 8.82 -5.87 -3.23
CA GLU A 13 9.40 -7.18 -3.57
C GLU A 13 10.64 -7.55 -2.76
N THR A 14 11.33 -6.55 -2.19
CA THR A 14 12.50 -6.79 -1.34
C THR A 14 12.12 -7.25 0.07
N LEU A 15 10.85 -7.08 0.47
CA LEU A 15 10.33 -7.55 1.76
C LEU A 15 9.96 -9.03 1.66
N LYS A 16 10.74 -9.89 2.34
CA LYS A 16 10.50 -11.34 2.38
C LYS A 16 10.43 -11.82 3.82
N GLY A 17 9.40 -12.61 4.15
CA GLY A 17 9.25 -13.18 5.50
C GLY A 17 8.91 -12.13 6.57
N PHE A 18 8.34 -10.98 6.19
CA PHE A 18 8.04 -9.89 7.12
C PHE A 18 7.19 -10.34 8.32
N LEU A 19 6.19 -11.21 8.10
CA LEU A 19 5.32 -11.71 9.16
C LEU A 19 6.00 -12.73 10.09
N GLU A 20 7.12 -13.32 9.68
CA GLU A 20 7.83 -14.35 10.44
C GLU A 20 8.98 -13.74 11.26
N HIS A 21 9.81 -12.92 10.62
CA HIS A 21 11.04 -12.38 11.21
C HIS A 21 11.33 -10.93 10.78
N ARG A 22 10.39 -10.00 11.04
CA ARG A 22 10.63 -8.58 10.75
C ARG A 22 11.79 -7.98 11.53
N THR A 23 12.56 -7.18 10.83
CA THR A 23 13.58 -6.28 11.40
C THR A 23 13.06 -4.84 11.45
N LYS A 24 13.64 -4.02 12.32
CA LYS A 24 13.31 -2.59 12.40
C LYS A 24 13.45 -1.87 11.05
N LYS A 25 14.43 -2.26 10.23
CA LYS A 25 14.62 -1.68 8.89
C LYS A 25 13.46 -2.00 7.95
N GLU A 26 12.90 -3.20 8.05
CA GLU A 26 11.75 -3.60 7.25
C GLU A 26 10.48 -2.90 7.75
N GLU A 27 10.32 -2.71 9.06
CA GLU A 27 9.21 -1.89 9.60
C GLU A 27 9.29 -0.44 9.09
N GLU A 28 10.48 0.16 9.09
CA GLU A 28 10.71 1.49 8.52
C GLU A 28 10.41 1.53 7.02
N LEU A 29 10.78 0.49 6.27
CA LEU A 29 10.47 0.37 4.84
C LEU A 29 8.96 0.21 4.60
N VAL A 30 8.27 -0.66 5.32
CA VAL A 30 6.81 -0.84 5.23
C VAL A 30 6.10 0.48 5.52
N ASN A 31 6.53 1.19 6.57
CA ASN A 31 5.97 2.49 6.91
C ASN A 31 6.16 3.50 5.76
N LYS A 32 7.38 3.61 5.23
CA LYS A 32 7.69 4.49 4.10
C LYS A 32 6.83 4.15 2.87
N LEU A 33 6.70 2.87 2.53
CA LEU A 33 5.92 2.41 1.38
C LEU A 33 4.42 2.66 1.56
N PHE A 34 3.91 2.46 2.77
CA PHE A 34 2.52 2.73 3.11
C PHE A 34 2.17 4.21 2.95
N LEU A 35 3.00 5.12 3.50
CA LEU A 35 2.79 6.56 3.35
C LEU A 35 2.89 6.99 1.88
N ALA A 36 3.87 6.46 1.16
CA ALA A 36 4.02 6.71 -0.28
C ALA A 36 2.80 6.20 -1.06
N PHE A 37 2.24 5.06 -0.70
CA PHE A 37 1.01 4.52 -1.29
C PHE A 37 -0.18 5.45 -1.02
N MET A 38 -0.39 5.86 0.24
CA MET A 38 -1.50 6.73 0.61
C MET A 38 -1.47 8.06 -0.14
N GLU A 39 -0.29 8.65 -0.32
CA GLU A 39 -0.12 9.89 -1.08
C GLU A 39 -0.28 9.65 -2.59
N CYS A 40 0.43 8.66 -3.14
CA CYS A 40 0.41 8.33 -4.56
C CYS A 40 -1.01 8.00 -5.04
N PHE A 41 -1.72 7.14 -4.30
CA PHE A 41 -3.06 6.69 -4.65
C PHE A 41 -4.10 7.81 -4.56
N ASN A 42 -3.99 8.70 -3.55
CA ASN A 42 -4.89 9.83 -3.41
C ASN A 42 -4.80 10.82 -4.58
N ASN A 43 -3.60 10.97 -5.15
CA ASN A 43 -3.34 11.84 -6.29
C ASN A 43 -3.73 11.23 -7.64
N LEU A 44 -4.13 9.95 -7.68
CA LEU A 44 -4.64 9.33 -8.91
C LEU A 44 -5.99 9.96 -9.28
N LYS A 45 -6.12 10.31 -10.56
CA LYS A 45 -7.36 10.87 -11.11
C LYS A 45 -8.33 9.75 -11.49
N GLU A 46 -8.52 9.51 -12.79
CA GLU A 46 -9.43 8.47 -13.29
C GLU A 46 -8.86 7.07 -13.08
N GLU A 47 -7.53 6.92 -13.08
CA GLU A 47 -6.86 5.63 -12.89
C GLU A 47 -7.28 4.92 -11.59
N LYS A 48 -7.65 5.68 -10.54
CA LYS A 48 -8.10 5.10 -9.26
C LYS A 48 -9.36 4.25 -9.40
N LEU A 49 -10.16 4.46 -10.45
CA LEU A 49 -11.41 3.73 -10.69
C LEU A 49 -11.17 2.27 -11.09
N ASP A 50 -9.99 1.96 -11.61
CA ASP A 50 -9.58 0.60 -11.96
C ASP A 50 -9.24 -0.28 -10.75
N TYR A 51 -9.13 0.33 -9.56
CA TYR A 51 -8.75 -0.37 -8.33
C TYR A 51 -9.99 -0.72 -7.48
N PRO A 52 -9.88 -1.78 -6.64
CA PRO A 52 -10.92 -2.16 -5.71
C PRO A 52 -11.45 -0.97 -4.89
N LYS A 53 -12.77 -1.00 -4.63
CA LYS A 53 -13.45 0.08 -3.89
C LYS A 53 -12.93 0.22 -2.46
N GLU A 54 -12.40 -0.87 -1.92
CA GLU A 54 -11.79 -0.97 -0.60
C GLU A 54 -10.57 -0.05 -0.49
N PHE A 55 -9.63 -0.11 -1.44
CA PHE A 55 -8.48 0.80 -1.46
C PHE A 55 -8.90 2.26 -1.58
N ARG A 56 -9.89 2.55 -2.44
CA ARG A 56 -10.43 3.92 -2.58
C ARG A 56 -11.06 4.41 -1.27
N GLY A 57 -11.80 3.55 -0.59
CA GLY A 57 -12.45 3.84 0.68
C GLY A 57 -11.42 4.12 1.78
N ASP A 58 -10.46 3.22 1.94
CA ASP A 58 -9.42 3.32 2.96
C ASP A 58 -8.55 4.57 2.75
N VAL A 59 -8.07 4.81 1.53
CA VAL A 59 -7.26 6.01 1.22
C VAL A 59 -8.05 7.29 1.50
N ARG A 60 -9.33 7.35 1.08
CA ARG A 60 -10.17 8.53 1.33
C ARG A 60 -10.35 8.78 2.83
N LEU A 61 -10.80 7.77 3.57
CA LEU A 61 -11.05 7.89 5.02
C LEU A 61 -9.77 8.24 5.80
N TYR A 62 -8.62 7.76 5.33
CA TYR A 62 -7.33 8.08 5.94
C TYR A 62 -7.00 9.57 5.78
N HIS A 63 -7.17 10.13 4.57
CA HIS A 63 -6.95 11.55 4.31
C HIS A 63 -8.01 12.46 4.94
N GLU A 64 -9.23 11.97 5.15
CA GLU A 64 -10.29 12.66 5.91
C GLU A 64 -10.02 12.70 7.42
N GLY A 65 -8.97 12.02 7.92
CA GLY A 65 -8.60 12.01 9.33
C GLY A 65 -9.51 11.13 10.19
N PHE A 66 -10.13 10.09 9.60
CA PHE A 66 -11.01 9.20 10.36
C PHE A 66 -10.22 8.40 11.40
N GLU A 67 -10.43 8.74 12.68
CA GLU A 67 -9.61 8.29 13.80
C GLU A 67 -9.49 6.75 13.90
N PHE A 68 -10.59 6.03 13.70
CA PHE A 68 -10.58 4.57 13.78
C PHE A 68 -9.68 3.94 12.71
N LEU A 69 -9.64 4.54 11.51
CA LEU A 69 -8.79 4.04 10.44
C LEU A 69 -7.32 4.38 10.69
N HIS A 70 -7.02 5.57 11.23
CA HIS A 70 -5.66 5.89 11.68
C HIS A 70 -5.17 4.92 12.75
N LYS A 71 -5.98 4.64 13.77
CA LYS A 71 -5.67 3.64 14.81
C LYS A 71 -5.46 2.24 14.22
N LYS A 72 -6.32 1.81 13.29
CA LYS A 72 -6.13 0.53 12.57
C LYS A 72 -4.77 0.49 11.88
N PHE A 73 -4.37 1.59 11.24
CA PHE A 73 -3.08 1.68 10.57
C PHE A 73 -1.92 2.02 11.52
N GLU A 74 -2.08 2.17 12.83
CA GLU A 74 -0.92 2.23 13.75
C GLU A 74 -0.18 0.89 13.80
N ASP A 75 -0.90 -0.22 13.54
CA ASP A 75 -0.33 -1.54 13.42
C ASP A 75 0.47 -1.70 12.10
N ILE A 76 1.76 -1.98 12.23
CA ILE A 76 2.67 -2.16 11.09
C ILE A 76 2.32 -3.39 10.25
N GLU A 77 1.76 -4.44 10.84
CA GLU A 77 1.33 -5.64 10.12
C GLU A 77 0.14 -5.32 9.23
N ILE A 78 -0.79 -4.47 9.69
CA ILE A 78 -1.92 -4.03 8.86
C ILE A 78 -1.44 -3.19 7.67
N ARG A 79 -0.44 -2.33 7.86
CA ARG A 79 0.19 -1.59 6.74
C ARG A 79 0.81 -2.55 5.73
N TYR A 80 1.53 -3.56 6.21
CA TYR A 80 2.12 -4.59 5.37
C TYR A 80 1.07 -5.37 4.59
N LEU A 81 0.00 -5.83 5.25
CA LEU A 81 -1.08 -6.59 4.61
C LEU A 81 -1.78 -5.78 3.52
N MET A 82 -2.05 -4.49 3.76
CA MET A 82 -2.63 -3.62 2.74
C MET A 82 -1.72 -3.49 1.50
N LEU A 83 -0.40 -3.34 1.71
CA LEU A 83 0.58 -3.28 0.62
C LEU A 83 0.69 -4.62 -0.11
N SER A 84 0.59 -5.75 0.61
CA SER A 84 0.58 -7.10 0.04
C SER A 84 -0.64 -7.31 -0.85
N ASP A 85 -1.84 -6.97 -0.36
CA ASP A 85 -3.08 -7.06 -1.13
C ASP A 85 -3.01 -6.20 -2.40
N PHE A 86 -2.43 -5.00 -2.29
CA PHE A 86 -2.22 -4.11 -3.43
C PHE A 86 -1.26 -4.72 -4.45
N TYR A 87 -0.11 -5.24 -3.99
CA TYR A 87 0.90 -5.85 -4.84
C TYR A 87 0.35 -7.08 -5.57
N ASP A 88 -0.37 -7.96 -4.87
CA ASP A 88 -1.00 -9.13 -5.46
C ASP A 88 -2.07 -8.74 -6.47
N PHE A 89 -2.91 -7.73 -6.17
CA PHE A 89 -3.85 -7.18 -7.13
C PHE A 89 -3.13 -6.68 -8.41
N ALA A 90 -2.05 -5.91 -8.26
CA ALA A 90 -1.31 -5.36 -9.38
C ALA A 90 -0.72 -6.45 -10.28
N ARG A 91 -0.24 -7.55 -9.68
CA ARG A 91 0.27 -8.73 -10.40
C ARG A 91 -0.82 -9.52 -11.10
N LEU A 92 -1.90 -9.85 -10.38
CA LEU A 92 -3.01 -10.65 -10.90
C LEU A 92 -3.71 -9.95 -12.07
N THR A 93 -3.82 -8.63 -12.02
CA THR A 93 -4.40 -7.81 -13.11
C THR A 93 -3.41 -7.50 -14.23
N LYS A 94 -2.17 -7.99 -14.16
CA LYS A 94 -1.07 -7.70 -15.10
C LYS A 94 -0.77 -6.19 -15.24
N LYS A 95 -1.24 -5.36 -14.29
CA LYS A 95 -0.91 -3.93 -14.20
C LYS A 95 0.55 -3.71 -13.81
N TYR A 96 1.13 -4.70 -13.13
CA TYR A 96 2.55 -4.83 -12.84
C TYR A 96 3.08 -6.10 -13.51
N THR A 97 3.99 -5.94 -14.47
CA THR A 97 4.73 -7.02 -15.13
C THR A 97 6.21 -6.75 -14.88
N HIS A 98 6.85 -7.73 -14.25
CA HIS A 98 8.27 -7.70 -13.89
C HIS A 98 9.15 -7.99 -15.11
#